data_AF-M4FG52-F1
#
_entry.id   AF-M4FG52-F1
#
_cell.length_a   1.000
_cell.length_b   1.000
_cell.length_c   1.000
_cell.angle_alpha   90.00
_cell.angle_beta   90.00
_cell.angle_gamma   90.00
#
_symmetry.space_group_name_H-M   'P 1'
#
loop_
_entity.id
_entity.type
_entity.pdbx_description
1 polymer ?
#
loop_
_entity_poly.entity_id
_entity_poly.type
_entity_poly.pdbx_seq_one_letter_code
_entity_poly.pdbx_strand_id
1 'polypeptide(L)'
;MGFQLLISVLLVSSFYAHYGDSDSEFISVRDFLSDSGNTNADQSQAIQDAWKALCAGKSKSLVIHANEVYTLLPQVFQGPCVASNPHIQIDGKIEAPKLVKDWGSNKPENWLSFDKVSGLTITGSGLLDPHGESWWSTVKFDSRPQALQFNRCNNLIYNGLTQRNSPKNHISISNCIQATLSNLHLIAPANSPNTDGIDISLSQQINIFSSAIQTGSLGEGGATETVENVHVQHCTFTGADNAARIKTWPGSAVKVSDVTFRYFRGTCAQPIAIKLDCDKIGCGNIVLEHINITSSSPQTSPSAICRFADVTSSFVNIDMKCVNHADLQGPSPSPELPSQYDQPHAQLPQASAPHAQARPFLSFL
;
A
#
# COMPACT_ATOMS: atom_id res chain seq x y z
N MET A 1 -67.74 -54.92 8.89
CA MET A 1 -67.12 -54.44 7.64
C MET A 1 -66.27 -53.24 8.01
N GLY A 2 -64.96 -53.42 8.11
CA GLY A 2 -64.00 -52.41 8.57
C GLY A 2 -63.42 -51.62 7.41
N PHE A 3 -63.21 -50.33 7.62
CA PHE A 3 -62.41 -49.46 6.75
C PHE A 3 -61.04 -49.25 7.42
N GLN A 4 -59.99 -49.82 6.84
CA GLN A 4 -58.61 -49.42 7.12
C GLN A 4 -58.18 -48.42 6.06
N LEU A 5 -57.88 -47.20 6.50
CA LEU A 5 -57.31 -46.13 5.68
C LEU A 5 -55.79 -46.36 5.59
N LEU A 6 -55.30 -46.77 4.41
CA LEU A 6 -53.86 -46.86 4.12
C LEU A 6 -53.39 -45.48 3.61
N ILE A 7 -52.68 -44.74 4.46
CA ILE A 7 -51.93 -43.54 4.06
C ILE A 7 -50.55 -44.01 3.57
N SER A 8 -50.35 -43.97 2.26
CA SER A 8 -49.06 -44.18 1.62
C SER A 8 -48.23 -42.90 1.71
N VAL A 9 -47.22 -42.88 2.58
CA VAL A 9 -46.20 -41.83 2.64
C VAL A 9 -45.21 -42.06 1.51
N LEU A 10 -45.26 -41.25 0.46
CA LEU A 10 -44.21 -41.16 -0.55
C LEU A 10 -43.01 -40.41 0.06
N LEU A 11 -42.00 -41.17 0.50
CA LEU A 11 -40.67 -40.63 0.78
C LEU A 11 -40.04 -40.24 -0.56
N VAL A 12 -40.05 -38.94 -0.88
CA VAL A 12 -39.20 -38.39 -1.94
C VAL A 12 -37.78 -38.41 -1.39
N SER A 13 -37.05 -39.49 -1.63
CA SER A 13 -35.60 -39.49 -1.49
C SER A 13 -35.07 -38.51 -2.52
N SER A 14 -34.65 -37.33 -2.07
CA SER A 14 -33.81 -36.43 -2.86
C SER A 14 -32.53 -37.19 -3.21
N PHE A 15 -32.51 -37.76 -4.41
CA PHE A 15 -31.28 -38.16 -5.05
C PHE A 15 -30.46 -36.88 -5.24
N TYR A 16 -29.51 -36.63 -4.33
CA TYR A 16 -28.35 -35.83 -4.65
C TYR A 16 -27.67 -36.55 -5.81
N ALA A 17 -27.92 -36.07 -7.02
CA ALA A 17 -27.11 -36.44 -8.16
C ALA A 17 -25.67 -36.08 -7.76
N HIS A 18 -24.82 -37.10 -7.64
CA HIS A 18 -23.38 -36.90 -7.66
C HIS A 18 -23.08 -36.37 -9.06
N TYR A 19 -23.12 -35.05 -9.18
CA TYR A 19 -22.74 -34.34 -10.38
C TYR A 19 -21.26 -34.62 -10.58
N GLY A 20 -20.91 -35.17 -11.74
CA GLY A 20 -19.55 -35.52 -12.09
C GLY A 20 -18.62 -34.34 -11.89
N ASP A 21 -17.51 -34.62 -11.21
CA ASP A 21 -16.38 -33.74 -10.98
C ASP A 21 -15.71 -33.42 -12.34
N SER A 22 -16.28 -32.46 -13.06
CA SER A 22 -15.46 -31.67 -13.98
C SER A 22 -14.68 -30.69 -13.12
N ASP A 23 -13.37 -30.86 -13.01
CA ASP A 23 -12.45 -29.87 -12.42
C ASP A 23 -12.78 -28.49 -13.02
N SER A 24 -13.59 -27.68 -12.32
CA SER A 24 -13.92 -26.35 -12.82
C SER A 24 -12.63 -25.55 -12.79
N GLU A 25 -12.19 -25.06 -13.94
CA GLU A 25 -10.96 -24.30 -14.05
C GLU A 25 -11.00 -23.04 -13.15
N PHE A 26 -12.19 -22.50 -12.92
CA PHE A 26 -12.43 -21.38 -12.04
C PHE A 26 -13.77 -21.48 -11.32
N ILE A 27 -13.88 -20.78 -10.20
CA ILE A 27 -15.13 -20.48 -9.46
C ILE A 27 -15.34 -18.97 -9.40
N SER A 28 -16.58 -18.52 -9.26
CA SER A 28 -16.93 -17.12 -9.02
C SER A 28 -17.55 -16.95 -7.63
N VAL A 29 -17.46 -15.74 -7.06
CA VAL A 29 -18.22 -15.39 -5.84
C VAL A 29 -19.73 -15.57 -6.07
N ARG A 30 -20.21 -15.40 -7.31
CA ARG A 30 -21.63 -15.59 -7.68
C ARG A 30 -22.15 -16.99 -7.37
N ASP A 31 -21.30 -18.00 -7.45
CA ASP A 31 -21.66 -19.40 -7.21
C ASP A 31 -22.03 -19.65 -5.73
N PHE A 32 -21.67 -18.69 -4.85
CA PHE A 32 -21.87 -18.75 -3.40
C PHE A 32 -22.84 -17.67 -2.89
N LEU A 33 -23.44 -16.88 -3.77
CA LEU A 33 -24.44 -15.90 -3.38
C LEU A 33 -25.74 -16.61 -2.99
N SER A 34 -26.34 -16.17 -1.88
CA SER A 34 -27.75 -16.47 -1.63
C SER A 34 -28.63 -15.65 -2.57
N ASP A 35 -29.81 -16.15 -2.95
CA ASP A 35 -30.76 -15.55 -3.93
C ASP A 35 -31.27 -14.12 -3.60
N SER A 36 -30.66 -13.42 -2.63
CA SER A 36 -30.94 -12.03 -2.36
C SER A 36 -30.47 -11.16 -3.53
N GLY A 37 -31.40 -10.81 -4.42
CA GLY A 37 -31.22 -9.85 -5.51
C GLY A 37 -30.94 -8.40 -5.06
N ASN A 38 -30.33 -8.21 -3.90
CA ASN A 38 -29.94 -6.92 -3.36
C ASN A 38 -28.42 -6.72 -3.55
N THR A 39 -28.06 -5.82 -4.45
CA THR A 39 -26.68 -5.44 -4.76
C THR A 39 -26.02 -4.59 -3.67
N ASN A 40 -26.76 -4.15 -2.64
CA ASN A 40 -26.24 -3.41 -1.49
C ASN A 40 -26.02 -4.29 -0.24
N ALA A 41 -26.20 -5.61 -0.37
CA ALA A 41 -26.00 -6.54 0.74
C ALA A 41 -24.51 -6.90 0.88
N ASP A 42 -24.06 -7.04 2.13
CA ASP A 42 -22.73 -7.57 2.48
C ASP A 42 -22.55 -8.99 1.91
N GLN A 43 -21.49 -9.19 1.12
CA GLN A 43 -21.16 -10.48 0.48
C GLN A 43 -19.95 -11.17 1.10
N SER A 44 -19.58 -10.79 2.32
CA SER A 44 -18.50 -11.40 3.09
C SER A 44 -18.61 -12.92 3.19
N GLN A 45 -19.80 -13.46 3.41
CA GLN A 45 -19.98 -14.92 3.52
C GLN A 45 -19.70 -15.64 2.19
N ALA A 46 -20.21 -15.10 1.08
CA ALA A 46 -20.03 -15.70 -0.24
C ALA A 46 -18.55 -15.74 -0.65
N ILE A 47 -17.80 -14.65 -0.44
CA ILE A 47 -16.37 -14.63 -0.77
C ILE A 47 -15.55 -15.53 0.17
N GLN A 48 -15.96 -15.70 1.44
CA GLN A 48 -15.33 -16.65 2.35
C GLN A 48 -15.54 -18.10 1.93
N ASP A 49 -16.73 -18.45 1.44
CA ASP A 49 -17.01 -19.80 0.98
C ASP A 49 -16.31 -20.10 -0.36
N ALA A 50 -16.24 -19.11 -1.26
CA ALA A 50 -15.41 -19.18 -2.45
C ALA A 50 -13.92 -19.35 -2.11
N TRP A 51 -13.39 -18.58 -1.15
CA TRP A 51 -12.01 -18.71 -0.67
C TRP A 51 -11.74 -20.11 -0.10
N LYS A 52 -12.63 -20.65 0.74
CA LYS A 52 -12.47 -22.00 1.29
C LYS A 52 -12.40 -23.06 0.18
N ALA A 53 -13.23 -22.94 -0.86
CA ALA A 53 -13.20 -23.86 -1.99
C ALA A 53 -11.87 -23.76 -2.77
N LEU A 54 -11.40 -22.55 -3.07
CA LEU A 54 -10.11 -22.31 -3.71
C LEU A 54 -8.94 -22.86 -2.87
N CYS A 55 -8.90 -22.51 -1.59
CA CYS A 55 -7.84 -22.88 -0.67
C CYS A 55 -7.80 -24.41 -0.41
N ALA A 56 -8.95 -25.09 -0.48
CA ALA A 56 -9.04 -26.55 -0.44
C ALA A 56 -8.62 -27.25 -1.75
N GLY A 57 -8.30 -26.50 -2.80
CA GLY A 57 -7.91 -27.05 -4.10
C GLY A 57 -9.09 -27.57 -4.93
N LYS A 58 -10.32 -27.16 -4.64
CA LYS A 58 -11.52 -27.55 -5.42
C LYS A 58 -11.64 -26.81 -6.75
N SER A 59 -10.82 -25.78 -6.95
CA SER A 59 -10.73 -24.99 -8.17
C SER A 59 -9.33 -24.41 -8.27
N LYS A 60 -8.87 -24.11 -9.49
CA LYS A 60 -7.56 -23.47 -9.71
C LYS A 60 -7.61 -21.97 -9.52
N SER A 61 -8.77 -21.35 -9.70
CA SER A 61 -8.89 -19.88 -9.68
C SER A 61 -10.23 -19.41 -9.12
N LEU A 62 -10.21 -18.30 -8.39
CA LEU A 62 -11.39 -17.52 -8.05
C LEU A 62 -11.41 -16.27 -8.94
N VAL A 63 -12.50 -16.04 -9.67
CA VAL A 63 -12.62 -14.91 -10.62
C VAL A 63 -13.73 -13.97 -10.18
N ILE A 64 -13.42 -12.68 -10.14
CA ILE A 64 -14.36 -11.56 -9.99
C ILE A 64 -14.33 -10.77 -11.30
N HIS A 65 -15.40 -10.87 -12.08
CA HIS A 65 -15.47 -10.31 -13.42
C HIS A 65 -15.65 -8.78 -13.43
N ALA A 66 -15.28 -8.13 -14.53
CA ALA A 66 -15.26 -6.67 -14.67
C ALA A 66 -16.60 -5.95 -14.37
N ASN A 67 -17.73 -6.64 -14.56
CA ASN A 67 -19.07 -6.13 -14.29
C ASN A 67 -19.59 -6.47 -12.89
N GLU A 68 -18.79 -7.12 -12.06
CA GLU A 68 -19.16 -7.52 -10.71
C GLU A 68 -18.70 -6.47 -9.69
N VAL A 69 -19.56 -6.25 -8.69
CA VAL A 69 -19.29 -5.37 -7.56
C VAL A 69 -19.67 -6.11 -6.28
N TYR A 70 -18.72 -6.22 -5.35
CA TYR A 70 -18.94 -6.85 -4.06
C TYR A 70 -18.60 -5.90 -2.92
N THR A 71 -19.59 -5.65 -2.05
CA THR A 71 -19.36 -4.97 -0.78
C THR A 71 -18.97 -6.00 0.29
N LEU A 72 -17.81 -5.83 0.91
CA LEU A 72 -17.27 -6.75 1.92
C LEU A 72 -16.97 -6.02 3.22
N LEU A 73 -17.42 -6.58 4.34
CA LEU A 73 -16.90 -6.26 5.68
C LEU A 73 -15.43 -6.71 5.81
N PRO A 74 -14.72 -6.37 6.90
CA PRO A 74 -13.37 -6.88 7.15
C PRO A 74 -13.24 -8.40 7.00
N GLN A 75 -12.34 -8.84 6.10
CA GLN A 75 -12.09 -10.24 5.76
C GLN A 75 -10.69 -10.70 6.16
N VAL A 76 -10.61 -11.93 6.64
CA VAL A 76 -9.36 -12.69 6.77
C VAL A 76 -9.45 -13.94 5.89
N PHE A 77 -8.56 -14.03 4.92
CA PHE A 77 -8.37 -15.18 4.03
C PHE A 77 -7.24 -16.04 4.60
N GLN A 78 -7.64 -17.02 5.41
CA GLN A 78 -6.72 -17.82 6.21
C GLN A 78 -6.18 -19.02 5.43
N GLY A 79 -4.86 -19.21 5.47
CA GLY A 79 -4.17 -20.47 5.17
C GLY A 79 -3.66 -21.19 6.43
N PRO A 80 -2.83 -22.24 6.30
CA PRO A 80 -2.25 -22.75 5.06
C PRO A 80 -3.31 -23.40 4.16
N CYS A 81 -3.14 -23.24 2.85
CA CYS A 81 -4.00 -23.88 1.86
C CYS A 81 -3.51 -25.28 1.50
N VAL A 82 -4.46 -26.13 1.11
CA VAL A 82 -4.17 -27.41 0.45
C VAL A 82 -3.72 -27.14 -0.99
N ALA A 83 -4.36 -26.18 -1.65
CA ALA A 83 -3.91 -25.69 -2.96
C ALA A 83 -2.51 -25.06 -2.84
N SER A 84 -1.58 -25.49 -3.70
CA SER A 84 -0.20 -24.98 -3.68
C SER A 84 -0.07 -23.58 -4.26
N ASN A 85 -0.91 -23.23 -5.24
CA ASN A 85 -0.89 -21.94 -5.95
C ASN A 85 -2.32 -21.39 -6.08
N PRO A 86 -2.98 -20.97 -4.98
CA PRO A 86 -4.30 -20.38 -5.07
C PRO A 86 -4.23 -19.08 -5.88
N HIS A 87 -5.03 -19.00 -6.96
CA HIS A 87 -5.08 -17.84 -7.84
C HIS A 87 -6.40 -17.09 -7.68
N ILE A 88 -6.33 -15.78 -7.51
CA ILE A 88 -7.49 -14.88 -7.47
C ILE A 88 -7.33 -13.85 -8.59
N GLN A 89 -8.28 -13.81 -9.52
CA GLN A 89 -8.36 -12.79 -10.56
C GLN A 89 -9.47 -11.80 -10.22
N ILE A 90 -9.12 -10.52 -10.10
CA ILE A 90 -10.04 -9.44 -9.73
C ILE A 90 -10.05 -8.40 -10.85
N ASP A 91 -11.04 -8.48 -11.74
CA ASP A 91 -11.27 -7.49 -12.79
C ASP A 91 -12.42 -6.53 -12.42
N GLY A 92 -13.31 -6.96 -11.53
CA GLY A 92 -14.41 -6.15 -11.01
C GLY A 92 -14.03 -5.20 -9.87
N LYS A 93 -15.05 -4.73 -9.15
CA LYS A 93 -14.88 -3.86 -7.97
C LYS A 93 -15.13 -4.66 -6.68
N ILE A 94 -14.24 -4.51 -5.72
CA ILE A 94 -14.48 -4.86 -4.32
C ILE A 94 -14.47 -3.57 -3.52
N GLU A 95 -15.49 -3.34 -2.71
CA GLU A 95 -15.61 -2.15 -1.87
C GLU A 95 -15.94 -2.49 -0.42
N ALA A 96 -15.55 -1.62 0.51
CA ALA A 96 -16.03 -1.69 1.89
C ALA A 96 -17.32 -0.88 2.05
N PRO A 97 -18.02 -0.96 3.19
CA PRO A 97 -19.09 -0.01 3.48
C PRO A 97 -18.60 1.43 3.48
N LYS A 98 -19.40 2.35 2.93
CA LYS A 98 -19.03 3.77 2.76
C LYS A 98 -18.93 4.55 4.08
N LEU A 99 -19.57 4.07 5.14
CA LEU A 99 -19.59 4.73 6.44
C LEU A 99 -18.96 3.81 7.49
N VAL A 100 -18.13 4.39 8.35
CA VAL A 100 -17.45 3.70 9.47
C VAL A 100 -18.39 2.83 10.30
N LYS A 101 -19.60 3.31 10.60
CA LYS A 101 -20.60 2.61 11.41
C LYS A 101 -21.09 1.28 10.80
N ASP A 102 -20.94 1.11 9.49
CA ASP A 102 -21.46 -0.04 8.76
C ASP A 102 -20.41 -1.16 8.60
N TRP A 103 -19.17 -0.96 9.11
CA TRP A 103 -18.08 -1.95 9.04
C TRP A 103 -18.20 -3.12 10.01
N GLY A 104 -19.23 -3.16 10.85
CA GLY A 104 -19.48 -4.25 11.82
C GLY A 104 -18.53 -4.29 13.02
N SER A 105 -17.41 -3.58 12.97
CA SER A 105 -16.48 -3.35 14.08
C SER A 105 -16.00 -1.90 14.07
N ASN A 106 -15.84 -1.32 15.26
CA ASN A 106 -15.38 0.07 15.40
C ASN A 106 -13.84 0.20 15.35
N LYS A 107 -13.10 -0.92 15.34
CA LYS A 107 -11.62 -0.94 15.31
C LYS A 107 -11.07 -2.19 14.58
N PRO A 108 -11.45 -2.44 13.33
CA PRO A 108 -10.77 -3.47 12.54
C PRO A 108 -9.32 -3.06 12.30
N GLU A 109 -8.38 -3.99 12.47
CA GLU A 109 -6.96 -3.74 12.14
C GLU A 109 -6.76 -3.68 10.62
N ASN A 110 -7.47 -4.52 9.88
CA ASN A 110 -7.36 -4.66 8.43
C ASN A 110 -8.74 -4.71 7.79
N TRP A 111 -8.88 -4.20 6.56
CA TRP A 111 -10.05 -4.50 5.73
C TRP A 111 -9.91 -5.87 5.08
N LEU A 112 -8.91 -6.09 4.23
CA LEU A 112 -8.62 -7.41 3.66
C LEU A 112 -7.28 -7.90 4.21
N SER A 113 -7.22 -9.14 4.68
CA SER A 113 -5.97 -9.76 5.14
C SER A 113 -5.84 -11.18 4.61
N PHE A 114 -4.69 -11.49 4.03
CA PHE A 114 -4.27 -12.86 3.73
C PHE A 114 -3.24 -13.28 4.78
N ASP A 115 -3.52 -14.36 5.52
CA ASP A 115 -2.63 -14.87 6.57
C ASP A 115 -2.17 -16.30 6.27
N LYS A 116 -0.85 -16.52 6.29
CA LYS A 116 -0.20 -17.84 6.10
C LYS A 116 -0.56 -18.52 4.78
N VAL A 117 -0.63 -17.76 3.69
CA VAL A 117 -0.93 -18.29 2.35
C VAL A 117 0.35 -18.31 1.51
N SER A 118 0.91 -19.50 1.28
CA SER A 118 2.08 -19.65 0.39
C SER A 118 1.63 -19.85 -1.07
N GLY A 119 2.37 -19.27 -2.02
CA GLY A 119 2.10 -19.42 -3.46
C GLY A 119 0.90 -18.61 -3.97
N LEU A 120 0.37 -17.70 -3.16
CA LEU A 120 -0.78 -16.87 -3.52
C LEU A 120 -0.46 -16.00 -4.74
N THR A 121 -1.32 -16.07 -5.75
CA THR A 121 -1.27 -15.17 -6.91
C THR A 121 -2.57 -14.39 -6.98
N ILE A 122 -2.46 -13.05 -6.96
CA ILE A 122 -3.59 -12.13 -7.18
C ILE A 122 -3.29 -11.31 -8.43
N THR A 123 -4.19 -11.34 -9.41
CA THR A 123 -4.06 -10.60 -10.68
C THR A 123 -5.34 -9.87 -11.04
N GLY A 124 -5.31 -9.07 -12.10
CA GLY A 124 -6.48 -8.45 -12.72
C GLY A 124 -6.31 -6.95 -12.90
N SER A 125 -7.35 -6.28 -13.39
CA SER A 125 -7.38 -4.81 -13.57
C SER A 125 -8.39 -4.09 -12.67
N GLY A 126 -8.95 -4.82 -11.71
CA GLY A 126 -10.05 -4.37 -10.87
C GLY A 126 -9.68 -3.30 -9.84
N LEU A 127 -10.69 -2.89 -9.08
CA LEU A 127 -10.61 -1.82 -8.10
C LEU A 127 -10.91 -2.33 -6.69
N LEU A 128 -10.03 -2.04 -5.74
CA LEU A 128 -10.26 -2.16 -4.30
C LEU A 128 -10.54 -0.76 -3.72
N ASP A 129 -11.72 -0.56 -3.15
CA ASP A 129 -12.19 0.75 -2.66
C ASP A 129 -12.75 0.67 -1.23
N PRO A 130 -11.90 0.81 -0.20
CA PRO A 130 -12.33 0.83 1.19
C PRO A 130 -13.01 2.12 1.65
N HIS A 131 -13.21 3.14 0.81
CA HIS A 131 -13.91 4.38 1.21
C HIS A 131 -13.31 5.09 2.45
N GLY A 132 -11.98 5.23 2.47
CA GLY A 132 -11.21 5.85 3.57
C GLY A 132 -11.59 7.29 3.90
N GLU A 133 -12.24 8.00 2.97
CA GLU A 133 -12.73 9.37 3.21
C GLU A 133 -13.64 9.50 4.44
N SER A 134 -14.39 8.45 4.76
CA SER A 134 -15.27 8.42 5.94
C SER A 134 -14.49 8.27 7.25
N TRP A 135 -13.28 7.69 7.21
CA TRP A 135 -12.43 7.43 8.36
C TRP A 135 -11.54 8.61 8.72
N TRP A 136 -10.97 9.29 7.73
CA TRP A 136 -9.94 10.32 7.93
C TRP A 136 -10.37 11.47 8.85
N SER A 137 -11.65 11.83 8.81
CA SER A 137 -12.21 12.94 9.60
C SER A 137 -12.84 12.52 10.93
N THR A 138 -13.14 11.23 11.12
CA THR A 138 -13.98 10.76 12.23
C THR A 138 -13.25 9.82 13.19
N VAL A 139 -12.16 9.18 12.74
CA VAL A 139 -11.44 8.16 13.51
C VAL A 139 -9.96 8.54 13.64
N LYS A 140 -9.43 8.41 14.86
CA LYS A 140 -8.00 8.57 15.13
C LYS A 140 -7.18 7.57 14.33
N PHE A 141 -6.02 8.00 13.84
CA PHE A 141 -5.10 7.21 13.03
C PHE A 141 -4.89 5.77 13.54
N ASP A 142 -4.56 5.58 14.82
CA ASP A 142 -4.29 4.25 15.41
C ASP A 142 -5.48 3.28 15.41
N SER A 143 -6.68 3.78 15.12
CA SER A 143 -7.92 2.97 15.07
C SER A 143 -8.48 2.79 13.66
N ARG A 144 -7.76 3.25 12.62
CA ARG A 144 -8.15 3.08 11.22
C ARG A 144 -7.61 1.75 10.67
N PRO A 145 -8.41 0.97 9.91
CA PRO A 145 -7.92 -0.22 9.26
C PRO A 145 -6.98 0.12 8.09
N GLN A 146 -5.96 -0.69 7.88
CA GLN A 146 -5.25 -0.74 6.59
C GLN A 146 -6.09 -1.46 5.53
N ALA A 147 -5.93 -1.11 4.25
CA ALA A 147 -6.78 -1.68 3.19
C ALA A 147 -6.47 -3.15 2.91
N LEU A 148 -5.19 -3.51 2.75
CA LEU A 148 -4.77 -4.87 2.41
C LEU A 148 -3.55 -5.29 3.21
N GLN A 149 -3.60 -6.49 3.79
CA GLN A 149 -2.48 -7.12 4.48
C GLN A 149 -2.11 -8.46 3.83
N PHE A 150 -0.81 -8.69 3.70
CA PHE A 150 -0.22 -10.00 3.47
C PHE A 150 0.68 -10.34 4.65
N ASN A 151 0.25 -11.26 5.51
CA ASN A 151 1.02 -11.73 6.66
C ASN A 151 1.45 -13.19 6.42
N ARG A 152 2.75 -13.50 6.54
CA ARG A 152 3.31 -14.86 6.35
C ARG A 152 2.94 -15.48 4.99
N CYS A 153 2.86 -14.66 3.95
CA CYS A 153 2.53 -15.08 2.60
C CYS A 153 3.80 -15.19 1.75
N ASN A 154 4.39 -16.39 1.71
CA ASN A 154 5.62 -16.63 0.95
C ASN A 154 5.32 -16.93 -0.52
N ASN A 155 6.24 -16.61 -1.43
CA ASN A 155 6.07 -16.78 -2.88
C ASN A 155 4.82 -16.06 -3.40
N LEU A 156 4.56 -14.84 -2.90
CA LEU A 156 3.40 -14.03 -3.25
C LEU A 156 3.61 -13.34 -4.60
N ILE A 157 2.57 -13.34 -5.44
CA ILE A 157 2.48 -12.48 -6.62
C ILE A 157 1.21 -11.63 -6.49
N TYR A 158 1.35 -10.31 -6.56
CA TYR A 158 0.23 -9.37 -6.59
C TYR A 158 0.40 -8.40 -7.76
N ASN A 159 -0.48 -8.48 -8.75
CA ASN A 159 -0.33 -7.79 -10.03
C ASN A 159 -1.59 -7.03 -10.46
N GLY A 160 -1.42 -5.81 -10.95
CA GLY A 160 -2.39 -5.13 -11.83
C GLY A 160 -3.50 -4.31 -11.18
N LEU A 161 -3.83 -4.54 -9.90
CA LEU A 161 -4.99 -3.89 -9.28
C LEU A 161 -4.79 -2.41 -8.97
N THR A 162 -5.91 -1.69 -8.97
CA THR A 162 -6.02 -0.34 -8.41
C THR A 162 -6.54 -0.39 -6.99
N GLN A 163 -5.91 0.32 -6.05
CA GLN A 163 -6.45 0.58 -4.72
C GLN A 163 -6.72 2.07 -4.55
N ARG A 164 -7.91 2.41 -4.03
CA ARG A 164 -8.33 3.81 -3.88
C ARG A 164 -8.71 4.12 -2.44
N ASN A 165 -8.24 5.26 -1.94
CA ASN A 165 -8.66 5.84 -0.65
C ASN A 165 -8.57 4.85 0.52
N SER A 166 -7.39 4.28 0.79
CA SER A 166 -7.22 3.49 2.02
C SER A 166 -7.50 4.34 3.28
N PRO A 167 -8.15 3.80 4.33
CA PRO A 167 -8.33 4.51 5.61
C PRO A 167 -7.00 4.78 6.33
N LYS A 168 -6.01 3.90 6.15
CA LYS A 168 -4.61 4.00 6.59
C LYS A 168 -3.69 3.64 5.41
N ASN A 169 -2.58 2.95 5.60
CA ASN A 169 -1.72 2.47 4.51
C ASN A 169 -2.51 1.52 3.58
N HIS A 170 -2.16 1.50 2.29
CA HIS A 170 -2.85 0.72 1.26
C HIS A 170 -2.47 -0.76 1.39
N ILE A 171 -1.18 -1.07 1.43
CA ILE A 171 -0.69 -2.44 1.52
C ILE A 171 0.25 -2.56 2.72
N SER A 172 0.13 -3.65 3.48
CA SER A 172 1.17 -4.10 4.41
C SER A 172 1.64 -5.50 4.05
N ILE A 173 2.95 -5.71 4.09
CA ILE A 173 3.61 -7.00 3.91
C ILE A 173 4.38 -7.29 5.20
N SER A 174 4.01 -8.37 5.88
CA SER A 174 4.64 -8.75 7.15
C SER A 174 5.03 -10.22 7.17
N ASN A 175 6.23 -10.53 7.67
CA ASN A 175 6.72 -11.92 7.78
C ASN A 175 6.71 -12.72 6.46
N CYS A 176 6.83 -12.06 5.30
CA CYS A 176 6.80 -12.70 3.99
C CYS A 176 8.21 -12.92 3.44
N ILE A 177 8.41 -14.00 2.69
CA ILE A 177 9.63 -14.30 1.94
C ILE A 177 9.25 -14.46 0.47
N GLN A 178 9.98 -13.79 -0.42
CA GLN A 178 9.73 -13.81 -1.87
C GLN A 178 8.33 -13.33 -2.22
N ALA A 179 8.12 -12.02 -2.18
CA ALA A 179 6.89 -11.41 -2.66
C ALA A 179 7.18 -10.49 -3.83
N THR A 180 6.29 -10.49 -4.82
CA THR A 180 6.36 -9.66 -6.01
C THR A 180 5.07 -8.86 -6.16
N LEU A 181 5.18 -7.54 -6.07
CA LEU A 181 4.08 -6.61 -6.28
C LEU A 181 4.35 -5.84 -7.57
N SER A 182 3.41 -5.78 -8.50
CA SER A 182 3.66 -5.13 -9.78
C SER A 182 2.44 -4.57 -10.48
N ASN A 183 2.63 -3.57 -11.34
CA ASN A 183 1.55 -2.96 -12.11
C ASN A 183 0.41 -2.43 -11.23
N LEU A 184 0.70 -1.98 -9.99
CA LEU A 184 -0.32 -1.55 -9.04
C LEU A 184 -0.54 -0.03 -9.15
N HIS A 185 -1.79 0.40 -9.01
CA HIS A 185 -2.13 1.82 -8.91
C HIS A 185 -2.73 2.13 -7.53
N LEU A 186 -1.95 2.73 -6.63
CA LEU A 186 -2.41 3.13 -5.29
C LEU A 186 -2.72 4.62 -5.29
N ILE A 187 -3.96 5.01 -4.99
CA ILE A 187 -4.45 6.37 -5.20
C ILE A 187 -5.22 6.87 -3.98
N ALA A 188 -4.77 7.96 -3.39
CA ALA A 188 -5.49 8.73 -2.38
C ALA A 188 -5.21 10.24 -2.54
N PRO A 189 -6.12 11.13 -2.11
CA PRO A 189 -5.91 12.57 -2.15
C PRO A 189 -4.63 13.01 -1.44
N ALA A 190 -3.99 14.07 -1.93
CA ALA A 190 -2.72 14.55 -1.37
C ALA A 190 -2.80 15.00 0.10
N ASN A 191 -4.01 15.35 0.58
CA ASN A 191 -4.32 15.73 1.95
C ASN A 191 -4.88 14.57 2.81
N SER A 192 -4.95 13.35 2.27
CA SER A 192 -5.39 12.19 3.05
C SER A 192 -4.35 11.82 4.11
N PRO A 193 -4.73 11.67 5.39
CA PRO A 193 -3.80 11.41 6.48
C PRO A 193 -3.35 9.95 6.49
N ASN A 194 -2.03 9.73 6.50
CA ASN A 194 -1.37 8.42 6.67
C ASN A 194 -1.88 7.32 5.73
N THR A 195 -2.17 7.69 4.48
CA THR A 195 -2.59 6.74 3.45
C THR A 195 -1.41 6.06 2.76
N ASP A 196 -0.39 5.68 3.52
CA ASP A 196 0.90 5.22 3.02
C ASP A 196 0.76 4.13 1.93
N GLY A 197 1.73 4.03 1.03
CA GLY A 197 1.62 3.13 -0.12
C GLY A 197 1.74 1.66 0.28
N ILE A 198 2.97 1.24 0.55
CA ILE A 198 3.30 -0.16 0.85
C ILE A 198 4.22 -0.16 2.07
N ASP A 199 3.75 -0.73 3.16
CA ASP A 199 4.53 -0.93 4.39
C ASP A 199 5.08 -2.35 4.41
N ILE A 200 6.37 -2.50 4.69
CA ILE A 200 7.04 -3.81 4.73
C ILE A 200 7.70 -3.97 6.09
N SER A 201 7.44 -5.11 6.76
CA SER A 201 8.04 -5.43 8.06
C SER A 201 8.42 -6.91 8.13
N LEU A 202 9.54 -7.22 8.82
CA LEU A 202 9.97 -8.60 9.08
C LEU A 202 9.99 -9.52 7.84
N SER A 203 10.25 -8.96 6.66
CA SER A 203 10.09 -9.66 5.36
C SER A 203 11.38 -9.63 4.55
N GLN A 204 11.57 -10.58 3.64
CA GLN A 204 12.79 -10.72 2.85
C GLN A 204 12.48 -11.00 1.37
N GLN A 205 13.33 -10.51 0.46
CA GLN A 205 13.18 -10.69 -0.98
C GLN A 205 11.83 -10.16 -1.50
N ILE A 206 11.51 -8.92 -1.13
CA ILE A 206 10.30 -8.24 -1.57
C ILE A 206 10.64 -7.37 -2.76
N ASN A 207 9.90 -7.57 -3.84
CA ASN A 207 10.12 -6.93 -5.11
C ASN A 207 8.88 -6.12 -5.49
N ILE A 208 9.06 -4.83 -5.83
CA ILE A 208 7.99 -3.95 -6.27
C ILE A 208 8.39 -3.32 -7.60
N PHE A 209 7.59 -3.52 -8.67
CA PHE A 209 7.91 -3.01 -10.02
C PHE A 209 6.71 -2.33 -10.68
N SER A 210 6.97 -1.41 -11.62
CA SER A 210 5.97 -0.88 -12.56
C SER A 210 4.66 -0.38 -11.92
N SER A 211 4.72 0.13 -10.69
CA SER A 211 3.54 0.57 -9.93
C SER A 211 3.50 2.10 -9.82
N ALA A 212 2.31 2.67 -9.81
CA ALA A 212 2.05 4.08 -9.55
C ALA A 212 1.48 4.26 -8.14
N ILE A 213 2.13 5.07 -7.29
CA ILE A 213 1.73 5.27 -5.89
C ILE A 213 1.52 6.76 -5.63
N GLN A 214 0.29 7.15 -5.34
CA GLN A 214 -0.16 8.51 -5.10
C GLN A 214 -0.89 8.57 -3.74
N THR A 215 -0.21 8.98 -2.67
CA THR A 215 -0.70 8.84 -1.27
C THR A 215 -0.39 10.02 -0.32
N GLY A 216 -0.83 9.93 0.94
CA GLY A 216 -0.57 10.78 2.13
C GLY A 216 0.81 10.57 2.80
N SER A 217 1.02 10.93 4.08
CA SER A 217 2.36 11.06 4.77
C SER A 217 2.46 10.32 6.13
N LEU A 218 3.68 9.93 6.58
CA LEU A 218 4.05 9.26 7.86
C LEU A 218 4.26 10.24 9.03
N GLY A 219 4.03 9.87 10.31
CA GLY A 219 4.40 10.69 11.49
C GLY A 219 3.33 11.64 12.11
N GLU A 220 2.03 11.38 11.89
CA GLU A 220 0.95 12.31 12.29
C GLU A 220 1.00 12.58 13.81
N GLY A 221 0.98 13.85 14.22
CA GLY A 221 1.01 14.24 15.64
C GLY A 221 2.39 14.20 16.32
N GLY A 222 3.48 14.10 15.55
CA GLY A 222 4.85 14.13 16.10
C GLY A 222 5.34 12.79 16.63
N ALA A 223 4.69 11.69 16.24
CA ALA A 223 5.09 10.34 16.62
C ALA A 223 6.49 9.99 16.09
N THR A 224 7.23 9.19 16.87
CA THR A 224 8.52 8.64 16.47
C THR A 224 8.29 7.31 15.75
N GLU A 225 8.74 7.19 14.51
CA GLU A 225 8.62 5.98 13.70
C GLU A 225 9.98 5.62 13.06
N THR A 226 10.12 4.39 12.56
CA THR A 226 11.36 3.92 11.91
C THR A 226 11.03 3.29 10.56
N VAL A 227 11.80 3.65 9.54
CA VAL A 227 11.78 3.00 8.21
C VAL A 227 13.17 2.43 7.95
N GLU A 228 13.28 1.11 7.86
CA GLU A 228 14.57 0.44 7.62
C GLU A 228 14.46 -0.68 6.59
N ASN A 229 15.56 -0.99 5.90
CA ASN A 229 15.70 -2.14 4.98
C ASN A 229 14.78 -2.12 3.74
N VAL A 230 14.55 -0.94 3.18
CA VAL A 230 13.67 -0.76 2.01
C VAL A 230 14.45 -0.95 0.71
N HIS A 231 14.02 -1.84 -0.17
CA HIS A 231 14.65 -2.07 -1.47
C HIS A 231 13.63 -1.86 -2.59
N VAL A 232 13.86 -0.88 -3.45
CA VAL A 232 13.00 -0.56 -4.60
C VAL A 232 13.83 -0.67 -5.86
N GLN A 233 13.46 -1.55 -6.79
CA GLN A 233 14.31 -1.88 -7.94
C GLN A 233 13.54 -2.02 -9.25
N HIS A 234 14.21 -1.77 -10.39
CA HIS A 234 13.68 -1.99 -11.75
C HIS A 234 12.38 -1.24 -12.06
N CYS A 235 12.28 0.02 -11.65
CA CYS A 235 11.10 0.82 -11.88
C CYS A 235 11.26 1.75 -13.10
N THR A 236 10.24 1.82 -13.95
CA THR A 236 10.17 2.79 -15.05
C THR A 236 9.04 3.79 -14.78
N PHE A 237 9.34 5.09 -14.82
CA PHE A 237 8.38 6.16 -14.55
C PHE A 237 8.28 7.09 -15.76
N THR A 238 7.08 7.49 -16.17
CA THR A 238 6.90 8.41 -17.31
C THR A 238 5.99 9.56 -16.89
N GLY A 239 6.50 10.80 -16.95
CA GLY A 239 5.71 11.99 -16.63
C GLY A 239 5.21 12.07 -15.18
N ALA A 240 5.81 11.31 -14.25
CA ALA A 240 5.39 11.26 -12.86
C ALA A 240 5.89 12.49 -12.07
N ASP A 241 5.09 12.96 -11.12
CA ASP A 241 5.53 13.97 -10.15
C ASP A 241 6.46 13.39 -9.09
N ASN A 242 6.21 12.13 -8.67
CA ASN A 242 7.04 11.37 -7.73
C ASN A 242 7.07 9.88 -8.16
N ALA A 243 8.25 9.26 -8.09
CA ALA A 243 8.51 7.86 -8.43
C ALA A 243 8.48 6.95 -7.21
N ALA A 244 9.37 7.22 -6.25
CA ALA A 244 9.38 6.56 -4.95
C ALA A 244 9.56 7.61 -3.86
N ARG A 245 8.86 7.46 -2.75
CA ARG A 245 8.71 8.55 -1.79
C ARG A 245 8.52 8.03 -0.38
N ILE A 246 9.35 8.54 0.53
CA ILE A 246 9.21 8.33 1.97
C ILE A 246 8.95 9.72 2.56
N LYS A 247 7.73 9.99 3.04
CA LYS A 247 7.38 11.31 3.60
C LYS A 247 7.12 11.19 5.09
N THR A 248 7.60 12.16 5.86
CA THR A 248 7.35 12.30 7.30
C THR A 248 6.57 13.59 7.59
N TRP A 249 5.95 13.68 8.77
CA TRP A 249 5.17 14.84 9.20
C TRP A 249 6.11 15.86 9.82
N PRO A 250 5.89 17.17 9.60
CA PRO A 250 6.70 18.21 10.24
C PRO A 250 6.71 18.07 11.76
N GLY A 251 7.90 17.95 12.36
CA GLY A 251 8.07 17.78 13.81
C GLY A 251 7.99 16.34 14.31
N SER A 252 7.88 15.35 13.42
CA SER A 252 8.06 13.94 13.76
C SER A 252 9.54 13.55 13.80
N ALA A 253 9.90 12.62 14.69
CA ALA A 253 11.24 12.07 14.79
C ALA A 253 11.29 10.71 14.09
N VAL A 254 11.41 10.70 12.76
CA VAL A 254 11.45 9.45 11.99
C VAL A 254 12.88 9.12 11.59
N LYS A 255 13.37 7.94 12.01
CA LYS A 255 14.67 7.43 11.58
C LYS A 255 14.50 6.63 10.29
N VAL A 256 15.28 6.96 9.26
CA VAL A 256 15.30 6.19 8.01
C VAL A 256 16.69 5.61 7.76
N SER A 257 16.80 4.30 7.55
CA SER A 257 18.09 3.69 7.21
C SER A 257 18.00 2.53 6.23
N ASP A 258 19.14 2.19 5.61
CA ASP A 258 19.29 0.96 4.81
C ASP A 258 18.27 0.89 3.65
N VAL A 259 18.16 2.00 2.91
CA VAL A 259 17.22 2.12 1.79
C VAL A 259 17.99 2.07 0.49
N THR A 260 17.66 1.12 -0.38
CA THR A 260 18.30 0.94 -1.68
C THR A 260 17.31 1.16 -2.83
N PHE A 261 17.60 2.13 -3.71
CA PHE A 261 16.93 2.32 -4.99
C PHE A 261 17.85 1.83 -6.12
N ARG A 262 17.39 0.87 -6.95
CA ARG A 262 18.17 0.38 -8.10
C ARG A 262 17.45 0.38 -9.44
N TYR A 263 18.16 0.59 -10.53
CA TYR A 263 17.65 0.39 -11.89
C TYR A 263 16.40 1.23 -12.22
N PHE A 264 16.37 2.47 -11.76
CA PHE A 264 15.28 3.38 -12.09
C PHE A 264 15.49 3.97 -13.47
N ARG A 265 14.44 4.03 -14.28
CA ARG A 265 14.47 4.65 -15.61
C ARG A 265 13.25 5.56 -15.80
N GLY A 266 13.35 6.63 -16.58
CA GLY A 266 12.15 7.41 -16.88
C GLY A 266 12.31 8.88 -17.24
N THR A 267 11.16 9.56 -17.23
CA THR A 267 11.05 11.02 -17.37
C THR A 267 10.38 11.66 -16.14
N CYS A 268 10.89 12.81 -15.69
CA CYS A 268 10.31 13.60 -14.61
C CYS A 268 9.78 14.95 -15.14
N ALA A 269 8.61 15.38 -14.65
CA ALA A 269 8.03 16.67 -15.03
C ALA A 269 8.62 17.86 -14.25
N GLN A 270 9.33 17.57 -13.15
CA GLN A 270 9.81 18.57 -12.20
C GLN A 270 11.32 18.83 -12.36
N PRO A 271 11.81 20.05 -12.03
CA PRO A 271 13.23 20.37 -12.12
C PRO A 271 14.12 19.59 -11.16
N ILE A 272 13.58 19.18 -10.01
CA ILE A 272 14.28 18.37 -9.02
C ILE A 272 13.76 16.95 -9.13
N ALA A 273 14.61 16.06 -9.64
CA ALA A 273 14.29 14.66 -9.85
C ALA A 273 14.55 13.80 -8.60
N ILE A 274 15.52 14.17 -7.77
CA ILE A 274 15.82 13.43 -6.54
C ILE A 274 15.99 14.44 -5.41
N LYS A 275 15.32 14.21 -4.29
CA LYS A 275 15.38 15.01 -3.07
C LYS A 275 15.41 14.07 -1.88
N LEU A 276 16.54 14.03 -1.21
CA LEU A 276 16.73 13.30 0.04
C LEU A 276 16.85 14.35 1.16
N ASP A 277 15.74 14.90 1.62
CA ASP A 277 15.72 16.00 2.57
C ASP A 277 15.30 15.49 3.95
N CYS A 278 16.28 14.98 4.70
CA CYS A 278 16.08 14.40 6.01
C CYS A 278 16.21 15.48 7.11
N ASP A 279 15.61 15.24 8.28
CA ASP A 279 15.84 16.11 9.45
C ASP A 279 17.16 15.78 10.15
N LYS A 280 17.51 16.49 11.23
CA LYS A 280 18.79 16.38 11.97
C LYS A 280 19.12 14.98 12.48
N ILE A 281 18.10 14.14 12.72
CA ILE A 281 18.30 12.72 13.09
C ILE A 281 18.98 11.95 11.95
N GLY A 282 18.81 12.43 10.72
CA GLY A 282 19.47 11.97 9.53
C GLY A 282 18.86 10.71 8.93
N CYS A 283 19.15 10.50 7.63
CA CYS A 283 18.94 9.23 6.95
C CYS A 283 20.28 8.51 6.78
N GLY A 284 20.36 7.24 7.15
CA GLY A 284 21.59 6.45 7.09
C GLY A 284 21.60 5.45 5.93
N ASN A 285 22.75 5.20 5.31
CA ASN A 285 22.92 4.10 4.34
C ASN A 285 21.84 4.09 3.23
N ILE A 286 21.68 5.22 2.54
CA ILE A 286 20.80 5.32 1.37
C ILE A 286 21.61 5.00 0.12
N VAL A 287 21.23 3.98 -0.64
CA VAL A 287 21.92 3.53 -1.85
C VAL A 287 21.11 3.90 -3.08
N LEU A 288 21.73 4.60 -4.04
CA LEU A 288 21.17 4.91 -5.36
C LEU A 288 22.03 4.27 -6.44
N GLU A 289 21.52 3.27 -7.15
CA GLU A 289 22.31 2.51 -8.12
C GLU A 289 21.58 2.39 -9.47
N HIS A 290 22.28 2.61 -10.59
CA HIS A 290 21.68 2.50 -11.93
C HIS A 290 20.41 3.37 -12.11
N ILE A 291 20.48 4.64 -11.75
CA ILE A 291 19.36 5.58 -11.86
C ILE A 291 19.52 6.42 -13.14
N ASN A 292 18.54 6.34 -14.04
CA ASN A 292 18.52 7.05 -15.32
C ASN A 292 17.20 7.82 -15.49
N ILE A 293 17.17 9.07 -15.04
CA ILE A 293 15.99 9.94 -15.11
C ILE A 293 16.29 11.11 -16.04
N THR A 294 15.41 11.37 -16.99
CA THR A 294 15.47 12.50 -17.92
C THR A 294 14.32 13.45 -17.67
N SER A 295 14.34 14.67 -18.20
CA SER A 295 13.17 15.54 -18.09
C SER A 295 12.09 15.13 -19.09
N SER A 296 10.82 15.28 -18.72
CA SER A 296 9.70 15.19 -19.68
C SER A 296 9.51 16.47 -20.50
N SER A 297 10.21 17.56 -20.15
CA SER A 297 10.23 18.81 -20.91
C SER A 297 11.63 19.10 -21.48
N PRO A 298 11.76 19.46 -22.78
CA PRO A 298 13.05 19.76 -23.40
C PRO A 298 13.80 20.95 -22.79
N GLN A 299 13.13 21.83 -22.03
CA GLN A 299 13.74 23.05 -21.48
C GLN A 299 14.29 22.91 -20.06
N THR A 300 14.13 21.75 -19.41
CA THR A 300 14.55 21.56 -18.02
C THR A 300 15.51 20.39 -17.89
N SER A 301 16.58 20.58 -17.12
CA SER A 301 17.49 19.49 -16.74
C SER A 301 17.12 19.02 -15.34
N PRO A 302 16.92 17.71 -15.12
CA PRO A 302 16.65 17.19 -13.80
C PRO A 302 17.86 17.36 -12.88
N SER A 303 17.61 17.74 -11.63
CA SER A 303 18.62 17.94 -10.59
C SER A 303 18.37 17.04 -9.38
N ALA A 304 19.40 16.80 -8.58
CA ALA A 304 19.27 16.04 -7.34
C ALA A 304 19.86 16.79 -6.14
N ILE A 305 19.18 16.70 -5.00
CA ILE A 305 19.58 17.32 -3.74
C ILE A 305 19.49 16.33 -2.59
N CYS A 306 20.41 16.43 -1.63
CA CYS A 306 20.42 15.66 -0.38
C CYS A 306 20.76 16.60 0.79
N ARG A 307 20.05 16.48 1.91
CA ARG A 307 20.31 17.17 3.17
C ARG A 307 20.18 16.16 4.31
N PHE A 308 21.19 16.11 5.19
CA PHE A 308 21.24 15.20 6.34
C PHE A 308 21.02 13.72 5.94
N ALA A 309 21.52 13.32 4.78
CA ALA A 309 21.38 11.96 4.27
C ALA A 309 22.76 11.40 3.92
N ASP A 310 23.08 10.24 4.47
CA ASP A 310 24.23 9.43 4.05
C ASP A 310 23.85 8.65 2.79
N VAL A 311 24.46 9.01 1.66
CA VAL A 311 24.06 8.52 0.34
C VAL A 311 25.26 7.96 -0.40
N THR A 312 25.16 6.69 -0.80
CA THR A 312 26.07 6.06 -1.76
C THR A 312 25.40 6.03 -3.12
N SER A 313 26.04 6.59 -4.15
CA SER A 313 25.51 6.58 -5.51
C SER A 313 26.45 5.94 -6.52
N SER A 314 25.91 5.13 -7.43
CA SER A 314 26.65 4.48 -8.52
C SER A 314 25.80 4.41 -9.80
N PHE A 315 26.40 4.74 -10.95
CA PHE A 315 25.70 4.73 -12.24
C PHE A 315 24.40 5.57 -12.26
N VAL A 316 24.45 6.77 -11.67
CA VAL A 316 23.35 7.73 -11.63
C VAL A 316 23.59 8.83 -12.68
N ASN A 317 22.62 9.12 -13.53
CA ASN A 317 22.76 10.09 -14.63
C ASN A 317 22.50 11.56 -14.22
N ILE A 318 22.18 11.80 -12.94
CA ILE A 318 21.93 13.12 -12.36
C ILE A 318 22.94 13.36 -11.25
N ASP A 319 23.56 14.53 -11.26
CA ASP A 319 24.52 14.91 -10.23
C ASP A 319 23.85 15.15 -8.87
N MET A 320 24.33 14.45 -7.83
CA MET A 320 23.80 14.50 -6.47
C MET A 320 24.48 15.61 -5.66
N LYS A 321 23.71 16.64 -5.29
CA LYS A 321 24.22 17.72 -4.42
C LYS A 321 23.87 17.44 -2.95
N CYS A 322 24.75 16.74 -2.25
CA CYS A 322 24.57 16.44 -0.83
C CYS A 322 25.23 17.49 0.07
N VAL A 323 24.53 17.84 1.16
CA VAL A 323 25.08 18.63 2.26
C VAL A 323 24.97 17.81 3.54
N ASN A 324 26.12 17.44 4.10
CA ASN A 324 26.21 16.63 5.32
C ASN A 324 26.54 17.49 6.54
N HIS A 325 26.32 16.95 7.74
CA HIS A 325 26.61 17.62 9.01
C HIS A 325 28.09 18.05 9.14
N ALA A 326 29.01 17.28 8.56
CA ALA A 326 30.44 17.58 8.55
C ALA A 326 30.80 18.84 7.73
N ASP A 327 30.04 19.13 6.67
CA ASP A 327 30.34 20.24 5.75
C ASP A 327 29.79 21.59 6.25
N LEU A 328 28.88 21.57 7.23
CA LEU A 328 28.32 22.77 7.87
C LEU A 328 29.11 23.20 9.12
N GLN A 329 29.97 22.32 9.65
CA GLN A 329 30.94 22.66 10.68
C GLN A 329 32.22 23.16 9.99
N GLY A 330 32.22 24.44 9.57
CA GLY A 330 33.47 25.11 9.22
C GLY A 330 34.50 25.00 10.38
N PRO A 331 35.80 25.19 10.12
CA PRO A 331 36.83 25.08 11.16
C PRO A 331 36.45 25.96 12.36
N SER A 332 36.40 25.33 13.53
CA SER A 332 35.97 25.98 14.78
C SER A 332 36.74 27.30 14.97
N PRO A 333 36.07 28.45 15.12
CA PRO A 333 36.76 29.69 15.46
C PRO A 333 37.42 29.51 16.83
N SER A 334 38.66 30.01 16.94
CA SER A 334 39.41 30.03 18.20
C SER A 334 38.65 30.85 19.25
N PRO A 335 38.69 30.47 20.53
CA PRO A 335 37.89 31.14 21.56
C PRO A 335 38.38 32.57 21.79
N GLU A 336 37.58 33.57 21.40
CA GLU A 336 37.71 34.95 21.89
C GLU A 336 36.94 35.14 23.20
N LEU A 337 37.55 35.93 24.10
CA LEU A 337 37.03 36.28 25.42
C LEU A 337 35.69 37.06 25.36
N PRO A 338 34.81 36.92 26.36
CA PRO A 338 33.46 37.48 26.30
C PRO A 338 33.47 38.99 26.58
N SER A 339 32.84 39.77 25.69
CA SER A 339 32.41 41.14 26.00
C SER A 339 30.90 41.18 26.25
N GLN A 340 30.54 41.78 27.38
CA GLN A 340 29.18 42.13 27.83
C GLN A 340 28.38 42.87 26.75
N TYR A 341 27.11 42.53 26.58
CA TYR A 341 25.94 43.42 26.72
C TYR A 341 24.67 42.70 26.22
N ASP A 342 23.77 42.39 27.16
CA ASP A 342 22.37 42.07 26.90
C ASP A 342 21.58 43.33 26.49
N GLN A 343 20.61 43.18 25.59
CA GLN A 343 19.20 43.55 25.79
C GLN A 343 18.36 43.16 24.54
N PRO A 344 17.03 42.93 24.69
CA PRO A 344 16.20 42.18 23.75
C PRO A 344 15.43 43.08 22.76
N HIS A 345 15.28 42.61 21.52
CA HIS A 345 14.34 43.21 20.57
C HIS A 345 13.13 42.32 20.30
N ALA A 346 11.99 43.00 20.20
CA ALA A 346 10.62 42.53 20.26
C ALA A 346 10.17 41.73 19.02
N GLN A 347 9.18 40.86 19.26
CA GLN A 347 8.42 40.15 18.23
C GLN A 347 7.53 41.11 17.42
N LEU A 348 7.49 40.89 16.10
CA LEU A 348 6.45 41.38 15.20
C LEU A 348 5.82 40.21 14.43
N PRO A 349 4.54 40.33 14.01
CA PRO A 349 3.66 39.20 13.75
C PRO A 349 3.86 38.57 12.35
N GLN A 350 3.71 37.24 12.29
CA GLN A 350 3.61 36.51 11.04
C GLN A 350 2.25 36.74 10.38
N ALA A 351 2.28 37.13 9.10
CA ALA A 351 1.12 37.09 8.22
C ALA A 351 1.44 36.31 6.94
N SER A 352 0.43 35.53 6.53
CA SER A 352 0.13 34.99 5.20
C SER A 352 1.09 34.00 4.53
N ALA A 353 0.64 32.74 4.49
CA ALA A 353 0.72 31.87 3.30
C ALA A 353 -0.19 32.46 2.18
N PRO A 354 -0.01 32.18 0.87
CA PRO A 354 0.36 30.86 0.33
C PRO A 354 1.31 30.87 -0.89
N HIS A 355 2.11 29.80 -1.03
CA HIS A 355 2.55 29.35 -2.34
C HIS A 355 2.63 27.82 -2.34
N ALA A 356 1.88 27.19 -3.25
CA ALA A 356 2.02 25.77 -3.56
C ALA A 356 3.44 25.53 -4.09
N GLN A 357 4.31 24.97 -3.26
CA GLN A 357 5.67 24.60 -3.65
C GLN A 357 5.64 23.28 -4.43
N ALA A 358 6.22 23.31 -5.63
CA ALA A 358 6.47 22.14 -6.47
C ALA A 358 7.31 21.09 -5.70
N ARG A 359 6.97 19.79 -5.87
CA ARG A 359 7.58 18.70 -5.11
C ARG A 359 8.34 17.72 -6.04
N PRO A 360 9.53 17.25 -5.62
CA PRO A 360 10.46 16.51 -6.48
C PRO A 360 10.21 15.01 -6.59
N PHE A 361 10.84 14.38 -7.60
CA PHE A 361 10.50 13.03 -8.07
C PHE A 361 10.92 11.87 -7.16
N LEU A 362 12.03 11.96 -6.42
CA LEU A 362 12.27 11.20 -5.20
C LEU A 362 12.23 12.22 -4.08
N SER A 363 11.48 12.01 -3.01
CA SER A 363 11.37 13.03 -1.95
C SER A 363 11.34 12.37 -0.58
N PHE A 364 12.33 12.70 0.25
CA PHE A 364 12.24 12.67 1.70
C PHE A 364 11.84 14.07 2.15
N LEU A 365 10.92 14.17 3.11
CA LEU A 365 10.58 15.42 3.79
C LEU A 365 10.25 15.09 5.23
#